data_AF-S6A8S7-F1
#
_entry.id   AF-S6A8S7-F1
#
_cell.length_a   1.000
_cell.length_b   1.000
_cell.length_c   1.000
_cell.angle_alpha   90.00
_cell.angle_beta   90.00
_cell.angle_gamma   90.00
#
_symmetry.space_group_name_H-M   'P 1'
#
loop_
_entity.id
_entity.type
_entity.pdbx_description
1 polymer ?
#
loop_
_entity_poly.entity_id
_entity_poly.type
_entity_poly.pdbx_seq_one_letter_code
_entity_poly.pdbx_strand_id
1 'polypeptide(L)'
;MKTLPKRIIITNNPRVKIFYEEDAGFKNKFTLQFVSSREEVFTQVRDLIHKNWKLLNHAMAGNIPLHKHPYRSMALEETGSLDSNSLILWESAMERVKRGKTPPYPDDVLKDFQELDLTLFAGNLRV
;
A
#
# COMPACT_ATOMS: atom_id res chain seq x y z
N MET A 1 19.10 -4.32 24.18
CA MET A 1 18.85 -4.84 22.81
C MET A 1 17.88 -3.89 22.13
N LYS A 2 18.24 -3.30 20.97
CA LYS A 2 17.27 -2.54 20.17
C LYS A 2 16.38 -3.56 19.45
N THR A 3 15.09 -3.58 19.76
CA THR A 3 14.10 -4.33 18.98
C THR A 3 14.09 -3.78 17.56
N LEU A 4 14.06 -4.67 16.56
CA LEU A 4 13.88 -4.25 15.16
C LEU A 4 12.52 -3.53 15.03
N PRO A 5 12.44 -2.46 14.23
CA PRO A 5 11.17 -1.76 14.03
C PRO A 5 10.16 -2.69 13.36
N LYS A 6 8.90 -2.61 13.81
CA LYS A 6 7.83 -3.42 13.21
C LYS A 6 7.54 -2.91 11.80
N ARG A 7 7.36 -3.83 10.86
CA ARG A 7 6.95 -3.49 9.49
C ARG A 7 5.73 -4.29 9.07
N ILE A 8 4.84 -3.65 8.32
CA ILE A 8 3.56 -4.23 7.87
C ILE A 8 3.31 -3.90 6.40
N ILE A 9 2.67 -4.83 5.69
CA ILE A 9 2.10 -4.62 4.36
C ILE A 9 0.59 -4.65 4.50
N ILE A 10 -0.09 -3.62 3.98
CA ILE A 10 -1.55 -3.55 3.89
C ILE A 10 -1.93 -3.58 2.41
N THR A 11 -2.77 -4.53 2.01
CA THR A 11 -3.17 -4.68 0.60
C THR A 11 -4.54 -5.32 0.46
N ASN A 12 -5.29 -4.90 -0.56
CA ASN A 12 -6.48 -5.60 -1.06
C ASN A 12 -6.20 -6.40 -2.35
N ASN A 13 -4.94 -6.45 -2.80
CA ASN A 13 -4.52 -7.08 -4.04
C ASN A 13 -4.15 -8.55 -3.80
N PRO A 14 -4.91 -9.52 -4.35
CA PRO A 14 -4.59 -10.94 -4.17
C PRO A 14 -3.22 -11.33 -4.76
N ARG A 15 -2.72 -10.63 -5.80
CA ARG A 15 -1.39 -10.88 -6.36
C ARG A 15 -0.27 -10.50 -5.40
N VAL A 16 -0.43 -9.41 -4.64
CA VAL A 16 0.56 -9.02 -3.62
C VAL A 16 0.54 -9.99 -2.44
N LYS A 17 -0.64 -10.52 -2.08
CA LYS A 17 -0.74 -11.60 -1.08
C LYS A 17 0.03 -12.86 -1.53
N ILE A 18 -0.18 -13.32 -2.76
CA ILE A 18 0.53 -14.48 -3.31
C ILE A 18 2.05 -14.22 -3.34
N PHE A 19 2.47 -13.05 -3.85
CA PHE A 19 3.88 -12.63 -3.84
C PHE A 19 4.49 -12.69 -2.43
N TYR A 20 3.81 -12.15 -1.42
CA TYR A 20 4.24 -12.23 -0.02
C TYR A 20 4.29 -13.68 0.49
N GLU A 21 3.35 -14.52 0.08
CA GLU A 21 3.29 -15.92 0.48
C GLU A 21 4.45 -16.76 -0.11
N GLU A 22 4.93 -16.41 -1.29
CA GLU A 22 6.02 -17.11 -1.97
C GLU A 22 7.41 -16.58 -1.58
N ASP A 23 7.53 -15.30 -1.19
CA ASP A 23 8.80 -14.70 -0.79
C ASP A 23 9.08 -14.82 0.72
N ALA A 24 9.92 -15.80 1.09
CA ALA A 24 10.33 -16.02 2.48
C ALA A 24 11.09 -14.82 3.11
N GLY A 25 11.77 -14.00 2.29
CA GLY A 25 12.45 -12.80 2.76
C GLY A 25 11.47 -11.72 3.22
N PHE A 26 10.35 -11.58 2.53
CA PHE A 26 9.27 -10.68 2.93
C PHE A 26 8.57 -11.13 4.22
N LYS A 27 8.23 -12.41 4.34
CA LYS A 27 7.59 -12.96 5.56
C LYS A 27 8.41 -12.74 6.84
N ASN A 28 9.73 -12.77 6.72
CA ASN A 28 10.63 -12.56 7.85
C ASN A 28 10.77 -11.07 8.24
N LYS A 29 10.46 -10.16 7.32
CA LYS A 29 10.64 -8.71 7.49
C LYS A 29 9.34 -7.96 7.74
N PHE A 30 8.23 -8.45 7.23
CA PHE A 30 6.92 -7.79 7.25
C PHE A 30 5.85 -8.73 7.77
N THR A 31 4.89 -8.20 8.51
CA THR A 31 3.58 -8.84 8.63
C THR A 31 2.70 -8.46 7.44
N LEU A 32 1.80 -9.34 7.02
CA LEU A 32 0.81 -9.05 5.99
C LEU A 32 -0.58 -8.83 6.62
N GLN A 33 -1.23 -7.76 6.20
CA GLN A 33 -2.63 -7.50 6.44
C GLN A 33 -3.38 -7.41 5.11
N PHE A 34 -4.11 -8.48 4.81
CA PHE A 34 -4.96 -8.57 3.63
C PHE A 34 -6.37 -8.07 3.97
N VAL A 35 -6.85 -7.06 3.23
CA VAL A 35 -8.12 -6.37 3.51
C VAL A 35 -9.11 -6.51 2.37
N SER A 36 -10.38 -6.25 2.65
CA SER A 36 -11.48 -6.56 1.72
C SER A 36 -11.63 -5.54 0.59
N SER A 37 -11.19 -4.30 0.81
CA SER A 37 -11.39 -3.20 -0.14
C SER A 37 -10.22 -2.24 -0.17
N ARG A 38 -10.13 -1.47 -1.25
CA ARG A 38 -9.12 -0.41 -1.41
C ARG A 38 -9.34 0.70 -0.39
N GLU A 39 -10.59 1.02 -0.09
CA GLU A 39 -10.98 2.04 0.90
C GLU A 39 -10.53 1.65 2.31
N GLU A 40 -10.56 0.35 2.61
CA GLU A 40 -10.00 -0.19 3.85
C GLU A 40 -8.47 -0.01 3.90
N VAL A 41 -7.75 -0.28 2.80
CA VAL A 41 -6.30 0.06 2.70
C VAL A 41 -6.10 1.53 3.00
N PHE A 42 -6.90 2.42 2.40
CA PHE A 42 -6.75 3.85 2.58
C PHE A 42 -6.90 4.30 4.03
N THR A 43 -7.89 3.73 4.71
CA THR A 43 -8.23 4.01 6.11
C THR A 43 -7.14 3.50 7.06
N GLN A 44 -6.72 2.26 6.90
CA GLN A 44 -5.77 1.64 7.84
C GLN A 44 -4.37 2.22 7.74
N VAL A 45 -3.90 2.53 6.52
CA VAL A 45 -2.61 3.20 6.33
C VAL A 45 -2.62 4.60 6.94
N ARG A 46 -3.70 5.37 6.77
CA ARG A 46 -3.86 6.68 7.43
C ARG A 46 -3.76 6.55 8.94
N ASP A 47 -4.49 5.59 9.52
CA ASP A 47 -4.52 5.40 10.97
C ASP A 47 -3.15 4.98 11.52
N LEU A 48 -2.37 4.18 10.78
CA LEU A 48 -1.00 3.86 11.14
C LEU A 48 -0.06 5.07 11.06
N ILE A 49 -0.17 5.91 10.03
CA ILE A 49 0.63 7.15 9.92
C ILE A 49 0.41 8.04 11.15
N HIS A 50 -0.85 8.19 11.59
CA HIS A 50 -1.19 8.94 12.81
C HIS A 50 -0.69 8.27 14.11
N LYS A 51 -0.35 6.98 14.05
CA LYS A 51 0.29 6.20 15.12
C LYS A 51 1.81 6.14 14.97
N ASN A 52 2.42 7.12 14.31
CA ASN A 52 3.86 7.23 14.08
C ASN A 52 4.46 6.14 13.18
N TRP A 53 3.73 5.67 12.17
CA TRP A 53 4.30 4.82 11.12
C TRP A 53 4.67 5.65 9.89
N LYS A 54 5.72 5.26 9.18
CA LYS A 54 6.13 5.89 7.91
C LYS A 54 5.87 4.95 6.74
N LEU A 55 5.62 5.52 5.56
CA LEU A 55 5.49 4.79 4.31
C LEU A 55 6.87 4.35 3.79
N LEU A 56 6.96 3.12 3.29
CA LEU A 56 8.17 2.57 2.66
C LEU A 56 8.12 2.55 1.14
N ASN A 57 6.94 2.77 0.56
CA ASN A 57 6.73 2.91 -0.88
C ASN A 57 5.89 4.16 -1.18
N HIS A 58 5.99 4.67 -2.41
CA HIS A 58 5.34 5.92 -2.78
C HIS A 58 3.83 5.74 -3.06
N ALA A 59 2.96 6.39 -2.27
CA ALA A 59 1.51 6.24 -2.35
C ALA A 59 0.88 6.62 -3.69
N MET A 60 1.57 7.44 -4.48
CA MET A 60 1.11 7.90 -5.80
C MET A 60 1.97 7.35 -6.95
N ALA A 61 2.62 6.19 -6.78
CA ALA A 61 3.39 5.56 -7.83
C ALA A 61 2.51 5.23 -9.06
N GLY A 62 3.08 5.37 -10.26
CA GLY A 62 2.43 5.10 -11.54
C GLY A 62 1.75 6.31 -12.18
N ASN A 63 1.46 6.18 -13.48
CA ASN A 63 0.91 7.27 -14.31
C ASN A 63 -0.62 7.23 -14.49
N ILE A 64 -1.28 6.16 -14.03
CA ILE A 64 -2.73 6.05 -14.07
C ILE A 64 -3.33 6.84 -12.90
N PRO A 65 -4.37 7.68 -13.11
CA PRO A 65 -5.02 8.41 -12.03
C PRO A 65 -5.47 7.52 -10.87
N LEU A 66 -5.12 7.88 -9.63
CA LEU A 66 -5.36 7.09 -8.41
C LEU A 66 -6.81 6.60 -8.25
N HIS A 67 -7.80 7.45 -8.54
CA HIS A 67 -9.21 7.07 -8.45
C HIS A 67 -9.62 5.91 -9.37
N LYS A 68 -8.84 5.65 -10.44
CA LYS A 68 -9.07 4.55 -11.38
C LYS A 68 -8.48 3.21 -10.94
N HIS A 69 -7.64 3.16 -9.90
CA HIS A 69 -6.99 1.90 -9.48
C HIS A 69 -7.90 1.11 -8.55
N PRO A 70 -8.34 -0.12 -8.86
CA PRO A 70 -9.14 -0.95 -7.96
C PRO A 70 -8.34 -1.56 -6.79
N TYR A 71 -7.01 -1.65 -6.95
CA TYR A 71 -6.10 -2.22 -5.96
C TYR A 71 -5.13 -1.19 -5.41
N ARG A 72 -4.67 -1.40 -4.18
CA ARG A 72 -3.60 -0.62 -3.56
C ARG A 72 -2.83 -1.47 -2.58
N SER A 73 -1.51 -1.35 -2.62
CA SER A 73 -0.60 -2.02 -1.67
C SER A 73 0.41 -1.03 -1.07
N MET A 74 0.50 -1.02 0.25
CA MET A 74 1.41 -0.14 1.00
C MET A 74 2.20 -0.92 2.04
N ALA A 75 3.49 -0.64 2.14
CA ALA A 75 4.35 -1.09 3.22
C ALA A 75 4.65 0.07 4.17
N LEU A 76 4.64 -0.21 5.47
CA LEU A 76 4.93 0.76 6.51
C LEU A 76 5.91 0.21 7.53
N GLU A 77 6.62 1.12 8.19
CA GLU A 77 7.51 0.83 9.33
C GLU A 77 7.11 1.70 10.52
N GLU A 78 6.99 1.08 11.70
CA GLU A 78 6.76 1.77 12.97
C GLU A 78 7.96 2.65 13.30
N THR A 79 7.69 3.89 13.69
CA THR A 79 8.70 4.86 14.10
C THR A 79 8.35 5.45 15.47
N GLY A 80 9.23 6.27 16.04
CA GLY A 80 9.02 6.90 17.34
C GLY A 80 8.28 8.24 17.31
N SER A 81 8.01 8.79 16.12
CA SER A 81 7.45 10.13 15.94
C SER A 81 6.69 10.25 14.62
N LEU A 82 5.82 11.24 14.49
CA LEU A 82 5.08 11.46 13.25
C LEU A 82 6.03 11.71 12.07
N ASP A 83 5.89 10.92 11.00
CA ASP A 83 6.58 11.18 9.73
C ASP A 83 5.74 12.12 8.87
N SER A 84 6.05 13.43 8.93
CA SER A 84 5.29 14.46 8.21
C SER A 84 5.28 14.24 6.69
N ASN A 85 6.35 13.66 6.13
CA ASN A 85 6.41 13.35 4.71
C ASN A 85 5.38 12.29 4.30
N SER A 86 5.27 11.21 5.09
CA SER A 86 4.26 10.17 4.90
C SER A 86 2.86 10.74 5.04
N LEU A 87 2.61 11.60 6.03
CA LEU A 87 1.31 12.26 6.21
C LEU A 87 0.94 13.10 4.99
N ILE A 88 1.82 14.01 4.56
CA ILE A 88 1.56 14.90 3.40
C ILE A 88 1.37 14.08 2.11
N LEU A 89 2.21 13.07 1.90
CA LEU A 89 2.13 12.19 0.74
C LEU A 89 0.80 11.41 0.72
N TRP A 90 0.37 10.92 1.88
CA TRP A 90 -0.86 10.16 2.00
C TRP A 90 -2.10 11.03 1.78
N GLU A 91 -2.17 12.20 2.41
CA GLU A 91 -3.26 13.17 2.19
C GLU A 91 -3.35 13.57 0.71
N SER A 92 -2.20 13.83 0.07
CA SER A 92 -2.15 14.11 -1.38
C SER A 92 -2.69 12.95 -2.23
N ALA A 93 -2.42 11.71 -1.83
CA ALA A 93 -2.95 10.53 -2.51
C ALA A 93 -4.47 10.40 -2.32
N MET A 94 -4.97 10.59 -1.09
CA MET A 94 -6.41 10.56 -0.80
C MET A 94 -7.18 11.62 -1.59
N GLU A 95 -6.65 12.84 -1.71
CA GLU A 95 -7.27 13.90 -2.52
C GLU A 95 -7.38 13.50 -3.99
N ARG A 96 -6.41 12.76 -4.54
CA ARG A 96 -6.48 12.25 -5.92
C ARG A 96 -7.46 11.09 -6.08
N VAL A 97 -7.67 10.28 -5.05
CA VAL A 97 -8.69 9.22 -5.03
C VAL A 97 -10.10 9.81 -5.05
N LYS A 98 -10.33 10.92 -4.33
CA LYS A 98 -11.65 11.59 -4.27
C LYS A 98 -12.07 12.25 -5.59
N ARG A 99 -11.15 12.41 -6.56
CA ARG A 99 -11.44 13.07 -7.86
C ARG A 99 -12.36 12.26 -8.79
N GLY A 100 -12.65 11.01 -8.46
CA GLY A 100 -13.52 10.17 -9.28
C GLY A 100 -13.87 8.87 -8.59
N LYS A 101 -14.61 8.02 -9.30
CA LYS A 101 -14.92 6.66 -8.87
C LYS A 101 -14.12 5.67 -9.71
N THR A 102 -13.85 4.50 -9.12
CA THR A 102 -13.27 3.38 -9.88
C THR A 102 -14.30 2.89 -10.90
N PRO A 103 -13.94 2.79 -12.18
CA PRO A 103 -14.81 2.16 -13.18
C PRO A 103 -15.10 0.69 -12.86
N PRO A 104 -16.26 0.15 -13.28
CA PRO A 104 -16.54 -1.28 -13.21
C PRO A 104 -15.76 -2.01 -14.31
N TYR A 105 -14.51 -2.38 -14.03
CA TYR A 105 -13.67 -3.06 -15.00
C TYR A 105 -14.07 -4.54 -15.17
N PRO A 106 -13.91 -5.10 -16.37
CA PRO A 106 -13.99 -6.55 -16.58
C PRO A 106 -12.79 -7.28 -15.94
N ASP A 107 -12.92 -8.59 -15.74
CA ASP A 107 -11.98 -9.42 -14.98
C ASP A 107 -10.55 -9.44 -15.55
N ASP A 108 -10.41 -9.37 -16.87
CA ASP A 108 -9.11 -9.28 -17.55
C ASP A 108 -8.39 -7.98 -17.20
N VAL A 109 -9.10 -6.85 -17.28
CA VAL A 109 -8.54 -5.54 -16.89
C VAL A 109 -8.26 -5.48 -15.39
N LEU A 110 -9.08 -6.13 -14.55
CA LEU A 110 -8.78 -6.26 -13.12
C LEU A 110 -7.47 -7.02 -12.89
N LYS A 111 -7.20 -8.10 -13.62
CA LYS A 111 -5.92 -8.84 -13.53
C LYS A 111 -4.74 -7.95 -13.92
N ASP A 112 -4.86 -7.14 -14.96
CA ASP A 112 -3.82 -6.18 -15.33
C ASP A 112 -3.56 -5.15 -14.23
N PHE A 113 -4.61 -4.66 -13.57
CA PHE A 113 -4.45 -3.78 -12.42
C PHE A 113 -3.80 -4.47 -11.21
N GLN A 114 -4.03 -5.77 -11.00
CA GLN A 114 -3.35 -6.52 -9.94
C GLN A 114 -1.84 -6.60 -10.19
N GLU A 115 -1.44 -6.91 -11.43
CA GLU A 115 -0.03 -6.98 -11.83
C GLU A 115 0.64 -5.60 -11.80
N LEU A 116 -0.07 -4.56 -12.24
CA LEU A 116 0.40 -3.19 -12.17
C LEU A 116 0.65 -2.75 -10.72
N ASP A 117 -0.31 -2.97 -9.82
CA ASP A 117 -0.14 -2.60 -8.40
C ASP A 117 1.00 -3.38 -7.74
N LEU A 118 1.13 -4.68 -8.02
CA LEU A 118 2.28 -5.49 -7.55
C LEU A 118 3.61 -4.91 -8.05
N THR A 119 3.71 -4.61 -9.34
CA THR A 119 4.93 -4.04 -9.95
C THR A 119 5.30 -2.70 -9.31
N LEU A 120 4.30 -1.82 -9.15
CA LEU A 120 4.51 -0.51 -8.51
C LEU A 120 4.87 -0.66 -7.03
N PHE A 121 4.25 -1.60 -6.32
CA PHE A 121 4.55 -1.86 -4.92
C PHE A 121 5.98 -2.38 -4.73
N ALA A 122 6.34 -3.48 -5.39
CA ALA A 122 7.64 -4.10 -5.24
C ALA A 122 8.77 -3.22 -5.77
N GLY A 123 8.57 -2.57 -6.92
CA GLY A 123 9.58 -1.71 -7.54
C GLY A 123 9.85 -0.39 -6.81
N ASN A 124 8.93 0.06 -5.94
CA ASN A 124 9.11 1.30 -5.16
C ASN A 124 9.37 1.05 -3.68
N LEU A 125 9.53 -0.21 -3.26
CA LEU A 125 9.75 -0.55 -1.87
C LEU A 125 11.17 -0.19 -1.44
N ARG A 126 11.29 0.69 -0.45
CA ARG A 126 12.55 1.05 0.19
C ARG A 126 12.71 0.22 1.46
N VAL A 127 13.37 -0.93 1.32
CA VAL A 127 13.60 -1.92 2.40
C VAL A 127 14.92 -1.76 3.11
#